data_AF-A0A7X2GZJ0-F1
#
_entry.id   AF-A0A7X2GZJ0-F1
#
_cell.length_a   1.000
_cell.length_b   1.000
_cell.length_c   1.000
_cell.angle_alpha   90.00
_cell.angle_beta   90.00
_cell.angle_gamma   90.00
#
_symmetry.space_group_name_H-M   'P 1'
#
loop_
_entity.id
_entity.type
_entity.pdbx_description
1 polymer ?
#
loop_
_entity_poly.entity_id
_entity_poly.type
_entity_poly.pdbx_seq_one_letter_code
_entity_poly.pdbx_strand_id
1 'polypeptide(L)'
;MQFEHLPLFYSDATEEVYRKYKLPYPLYPYQKAWVDAFATNEAAAMYFQVGAGKTATATVAALHQLMHHQGHVIILMPPILLDQWEAWLKKIEGIQSVCLYRGSPTEREKLDLDAQFVLMSMDIFKRDFKRIYTFYATRNATLIVDEAVCVKNPSTQNHKCVWAFHNLNTSKISTQSQRPSTATRLQQTRPKVDTSAVDKLKAMLKEKYR
;
A
#
# COMPACT_ATOMS: atom_id res chain seq x y z
N MET A 1 -26.79 -27.69 -3.97
CA MET A 1 -26.52 -26.27 -3.63
C MET A 1 -25.96 -25.62 -4.88
N GLN A 2 -26.85 -25.05 -5.71
CA GLN A 2 -26.44 -24.31 -6.91
C GLN A 2 -25.97 -22.93 -6.46
N PHE A 3 -24.72 -22.60 -6.75
CA PHE A 3 -24.25 -21.22 -6.61
C PHE A 3 -24.87 -20.43 -7.75
N GLU A 4 -25.86 -19.59 -7.45
CA GLU A 4 -26.34 -18.59 -8.39
C GLU A 4 -25.16 -17.68 -8.74
N HIS A 5 -24.81 -17.63 -10.02
CA HIS A 5 -23.86 -16.67 -10.56
C HIS A 5 -24.48 -15.28 -10.45
N LEU A 6 -24.19 -14.56 -9.36
CA LEU A 6 -24.37 -13.12 -9.31
C LEU A 6 -23.65 -12.53 -10.53
N PRO A 7 -24.35 -11.78 -11.40
CA PRO A 7 -23.69 -11.12 -12.52
C PRO A 7 -22.69 -10.13 -11.93
N LEU A 8 -21.40 -10.44 -12.08
CA LEU A 8 -20.35 -9.47 -11.86
C LEU A 8 -20.51 -8.43 -12.96
N PHE A 9 -21.09 -7.28 -12.62
CA PHE A 9 -21.05 -6.11 -13.48
C PHE A 9 -19.59 -5.66 -13.54
N TYR A 10 -18.86 -6.15 -14.54
CA TYR A 10 -17.50 -5.71 -14.81
C TYR A 10 -17.55 -4.28 -15.33
N SER A 11 -16.78 -3.39 -14.71
CA SER A 11 -16.55 -2.05 -15.25
C SER A 11 -15.71 -2.14 -16.53
N ASP A 12 -15.80 -1.13 -17.41
CA ASP A 12 -14.91 -1.00 -18.58
C ASP A 12 -13.59 -0.28 -18.20
N ALA A 13 -13.15 -0.42 -16.95
CA ALA A 13 -12.06 0.37 -16.36
C ALA A 13 -10.76 0.22 -17.14
N THR A 14 -10.44 -0.99 -17.60
CA THR A 14 -9.25 -1.23 -18.43
C THR A 14 -9.29 -0.43 -19.73
N GLU A 15 -10.39 -0.49 -20.46
CA GLU A 15 -10.48 0.15 -21.76
C GLU A 15 -10.58 1.68 -21.63
N GLU A 16 -11.19 2.19 -20.55
CA GLU A 16 -11.11 3.60 -20.17
C GLU A 16 -9.66 4.07 -20.03
N VAL A 17 -8.85 3.33 -19.27
CA VAL A 17 -7.43 3.64 -19.09
C VAL A 17 -6.70 3.62 -20.43
N TYR A 18 -6.97 2.64 -21.29
CA TYR A 18 -6.31 2.51 -22.60
C TYR A 18 -6.67 3.63 -23.58
N ARG A 19 -7.84 4.25 -23.44
CA ARG A 19 -8.22 5.42 -24.23
C ARG A 19 -7.38 6.66 -23.89
N LYS A 20 -6.88 6.78 -22.65
CA LYS A 20 -6.14 7.95 -22.16
C LYS A 20 -4.63 7.72 -22.05
N TYR A 21 -4.21 6.52 -21.68
CA TYR A 21 -2.81 6.18 -21.41
C TYR A 21 -2.34 5.09 -22.37
N LYS A 22 -1.13 5.24 -22.90
CA LYS A 22 -0.53 4.24 -23.79
C LYS A 22 0.50 3.42 -23.02
N LEU A 23 0.12 2.18 -22.70
CA LEU A 23 1.00 1.22 -22.05
C LEU A 23 1.99 0.62 -23.06
N PRO A 24 3.20 0.20 -22.60
CA PRO A 24 4.18 -0.45 -23.46
C PRO A 24 3.73 -1.85 -23.94
N TYR A 25 2.76 -2.46 -23.26
CA TYR A 25 2.10 -3.70 -23.65
C TYR A 25 0.71 -3.79 -23.02
N PRO A 26 -0.24 -4.51 -23.66
CA PRO A 26 -1.55 -4.75 -23.08
C PRO A 26 -1.46 -5.72 -21.89
N LEU A 27 -2.42 -5.60 -20.98
CA LEU A 27 -2.64 -6.53 -19.88
C LEU A 27 -3.17 -7.87 -20.42
N TYR A 28 -2.77 -8.97 -19.78
CA TYR A 28 -3.35 -10.28 -20.01
C TYR A 28 -4.83 -10.32 -19.57
N PRO A 29 -5.67 -11.22 -20.13
CA PRO A 29 -7.10 -11.26 -19.81
C PRO A 29 -7.43 -11.34 -18.31
N TYR A 30 -6.68 -12.12 -17.53
CA TYR A 30 -6.90 -12.22 -16.07
C TYR A 30 -6.55 -10.94 -15.31
N GLN A 31 -5.60 -10.15 -15.83
CA GLN A 31 -5.23 -8.87 -15.26
C GLN A 31 -6.31 -7.83 -15.56
N LYS A 32 -6.82 -7.80 -16.80
CA LYS A 32 -7.98 -6.97 -17.19
C LYS A 32 -9.19 -7.28 -16.32
N ALA A 33 -9.56 -8.55 -16.21
CA ALA A 33 -10.68 -8.98 -15.38
C ALA A 33 -10.53 -8.56 -13.90
N TRP A 34 -9.31 -8.54 -13.37
CA TRP A 34 -9.07 -8.02 -12.03
C TRP A 34 -9.26 -6.50 -11.95
N VAL A 35 -8.71 -5.74 -12.90
CA VAL A 35 -8.92 -4.29 -12.96
C VAL A 35 -10.41 -3.98 -13.05
N ASP A 36 -11.10 -4.60 -14.00
CA ASP A 36 -12.51 -4.36 -14.30
C ASP A 36 -13.43 -4.73 -13.11
N ALA A 37 -13.01 -5.68 -12.27
CA ALA A 37 -13.74 -6.08 -11.06
C ALA A 37 -13.44 -5.21 -9.83
N PHE A 38 -12.23 -4.63 -9.72
CA PHE A 38 -11.75 -4.07 -8.45
C PHE A 38 -11.26 -2.63 -8.53
N ALA A 39 -11.08 -2.04 -9.71
CA ALA A 39 -10.54 -0.70 -9.87
C ALA A 39 -11.45 0.41 -9.35
N THR A 40 -12.72 0.12 -9.07
CA THR A 40 -13.69 1.05 -8.44
C THR A 40 -13.82 0.84 -6.93
N ASN A 41 -13.24 -0.22 -6.37
CA ASN A 41 -13.32 -0.51 -4.95
C ASN A 41 -12.44 0.44 -4.14
N GLU A 42 -12.88 0.79 -2.93
CA GLU A 42 -12.08 1.59 -1.99
C GLU A 42 -10.77 0.90 -1.58
N ALA A 43 -10.79 -0.43 -1.51
CA ALA A 43 -9.63 -1.26 -1.24
C ALA A 43 -9.77 -2.63 -1.91
N ALA A 44 -8.67 -3.15 -2.44
CA ALA A 44 -8.60 -4.47 -3.03
C ALA A 44 -7.22 -5.10 -2.78
N ALA A 45 -7.18 -6.43 -2.70
CA ALA A 45 -5.95 -7.20 -2.55
C ALA A 45 -5.71 -8.05 -3.80
N MET A 46 -4.49 -8.02 -4.32
CA MET A 46 -4.10 -8.77 -5.51
C MET A 46 -3.16 -9.92 -5.13
N TYR A 47 -3.68 -11.15 -5.16
CA TYR A 47 -2.94 -12.36 -4.74
C TYR A 47 -2.30 -13.11 -5.93
N PHE A 48 -1.93 -12.39 -6.99
CA PHE A 48 -1.23 -13.02 -8.11
C PHE A 48 0.16 -13.51 -7.68
N GLN A 49 0.62 -14.60 -8.29
CA GLN A 49 1.97 -15.12 -8.07
C GLN A 49 3.06 -14.09 -8.44
N VAL A 50 4.27 -14.29 -7.95
CA VAL A 50 5.44 -13.49 -8.36
C VAL A 50 5.64 -13.67 -9.88
N GLY A 51 5.92 -12.59 -10.59
CA GLY A 51 6.07 -12.60 -12.06
C GLY A 51 4.76 -12.51 -12.86
N ALA A 52 3.59 -12.64 -12.23
CA ALA A 52 2.29 -12.54 -12.92
C ALA A 52 1.82 -11.09 -13.21
N GLY A 53 2.76 -10.14 -13.28
CA GLY A 53 2.49 -8.75 -13.70
C GLY A 53 1.64 -7.89 -12.77
N LYS A 54 1.70 -8.11 -11.45
CA LYS A 54 1.01 -7.27 -10.44
C LYS A 54 1.25 -5.77 -10.62
N THR A 55 2.50 -5.39 -10.93
CA THR A 55 2.91 -4.00 -11.18
C THR A 55 2.05 -3.35 -12.26
N ALA A 56 1.90 -3.99 -13.42
CA ALA A 56 1.13 -3.45 -14.53
C ALA A 56 -0.36 -3.36 -14.18
N THR A 57 -0.92 -4.43 -13.61
CA THR A 57 -2.33 -4.49 -13.18
C THR A 57 -2.66 -3.39 -12.15
N ALA A 58 -1.84 -3.23 -11.12
CA ALA A 58 -2.02 -2.21 -10.08
C ALA A 58 -1.86 -0.79 -10.64
N THR A 59 -0.95 -0.60 -11.60
CA THR A 59 -0.79 0.69 -12.28
C THR A 59 -2.06 1.06 -13.04
N VAL A 60 -2.64 0.14 -13.81
CA VAL A 60 -3.88 0.40 -14.56
C VAL A 60 -5.04 0.72 -13.61
N ALA A 61 -5.21 -0.05 -12.53
CA ALA A 61 -6.25 0.25 -11.54
C ALA A 61 -6.08 1.65 -10.90
N ALA A 62 -4.84 2.07 -10.61
CA ALA A 62 -4.58 3.39 -10.07
C ALA A 62 -4.75 4.52 -11.10
N LEU A 63 -4.42 4.29 -12.38
CA LEU A 63 -4.69 5.25 -13.46
C LEU A 63 -6.20 5.46 -13.66
N HIS A 64 -7.00 4.41 -13.52
CA HIS A 64 -8.46 4.52 -13.52
C HIS A 64 -8.95 5.42 -12.37
N GLN A 65 -8.45 5.21 -11.14
CA GLN A 65 -8.75 6.07 -10.00
C GLN A 65 -8.39 7.55 -10.27
N LEU A 66 -7.22 7.82 -10.87
CA LEU A 66 -6.82 9.18 -11.26
C LEU A 66 -7.68 9.81 -12.35
N MET A 67 -8.40 9.02 -13.16
CA MET A 67 -9.30 9.55 -14.19
C MET A 67 -10.62 10.06 -13.58
N HIS A 68 -11.08 9.40 -12.52
CA HIS A 68 -12.37 9.71 -11.86
C HIS A 68 -12.21 10.60 -10.64
N HIS A 69 -11.02 10.61 -10.04
CA HIS A 69 -10.71 11.38 -8.84
C HIS A 69 -9.42 12.15 -9.06
N GLN A 70 -9.48 13.49 -9.05
CA GLN A 70 -8.27 14.30 -9.03
C GLN A 70 -7.47 13.98 -7.78
N GLY A 71 -6.22 13.54 -7.94
CA GLY A 71 -5.41 13.06 -6.83
C GLY A 71 -4.05 12.54 -7.25
N HIS A 72 -3.48 11.70 -6.39
CA HIS A 72 -2.12 11.19 -6.50
C HIS A 72 -2.10 9.68 -6.30
N VAL A 73 -1.01 9.04 -6.71
CA VAL A 73 -0.74 7.63 -6.41
C VAL A 73 0.54 7.53 -5.60
N ILE A 74 0.44 6.96 -4.41
CA ILE A 74 1.60 6.66 -3.57
C ILE A 74 1.85 5.16 -3.69
N ILE A 75 3.09 4.79 -4.03
CA ILE A 75 3.50 3.39 -4.09
C ILE A 75 4.53 3.15 -3.00
N LEU A 76 4.26 2.16 -2.16
CA LEU A 76 5.16 1.66 -1.12
C LEU A 76 5.78 0.35 -1.60
N MET A 77 7.11 0.29 -1.64
CA MET A 77 7.83 -0.90 -2.12
C MET A 77 9.16 -1.11 -1.37
N PRO A 78 9.78 -2.30 -1.44
CA PRO A 78 11.18 -2.47 -1.06
C PRO A 78 12.09 -1.46 -1.81
N PRO A 79 13.11 -0.85 -1.16
CA PRO A 79 13.95 0.17 -1.80
C PRO A 79 14.58 -0.24 -3.13
N ILE A 80 14.91 -1.53 -3.29
CA ILE A 80 15.49 -2.08 -4.51
C ILE A 80 14.57 -2.01 -5.73
N LEU A 81 13.26 -1.87 -5.53
CA LEU A 81 12.27 -1.79 -6.61
C LEU A 81 11.99 -0.34 -7.05
N LEU A 82 12.54 0.68 -6.40
CA LEU A 82 12.25 2.08 -6.71
C LEU A 82 12.60 2.45 -8.15
N ASP A 83 13.83 2.13 -8.58
CA ASP A 83 14.28 2.46 -9.95
C ASP A 83 13.53 1.60 -10.99
N GLN A 84 13.14 0.37 -10.63
CA GLN A 84 12.34 -0.48 -11.51
C GLN A 84 10.92 0.06 -11.71
N TRP A 85 10.26 0.51 -10.64
CA TRP A 85 8.95 1.16 -10.70
C TRP A 85 9.01 2.47 -11.48
N GLU A 86 10.05 3.28 -11.27
CA GLU A 86 10.23 4.53 -12.02
C GLU A 86 10.40 4.26 -13.52
N ALA A 87 11.27 3.31 -13.89
CA ALA A 87 11.49 2.92 -15.28
C ALA A 87 10.23 2.32 -15.92
N TRP A 88 9.40 1.62 -15.15
CA TRP A 88 8.10 1.13 -15.62
C TRP A 88 7.14 2.29 -15.90
N LEU A 89 6.94 3.19 -14.94
CA LEU A 89 6.01 4.32 -15.08
C LEU A 89 6.42 5.26 -16.22
N LYS A 90 7.72 5.51 -16.41
CA LYS A 90 8.24 6.33 -17.53
C LYS A 90 7.94 5.76 -18.92
N LYS A 91 7.58 4.48 -19.03
CA LYS A 91 7.19 3.85 -20.32
C LYS A 91 5.72 4.07 -20.68
N ILE A 92 4.91 4.61 -19.76
CA ILE A 92 3.48 4.79 -19.98
C ILE A 92 3.25 6.23 -20.43
N GLU A 93 2.86 6.43 -21.68
CA GLU A 93 2.54 7.76 -22.19
C GLU A 93 1.25 8.28 -21.53
N GLY A 94 1.24 9.56 -21.15
CA GLY A 94 0.15 10.22 -20.44
C GLY A 94 0.39 10.40 -18.93
N ILE A 95 1.37 9.70 -18.35
CA ILE A 95 1.85 9.99 -16.99
C ILE A 95 2.61 11.34 -17.00
N GLN A 96 2.21 12.25 -16.12
CA GLN A 96 2.69 13.63 -16.08
C GLN A 96 3.94 13.80 -15.22
N SER A 97 3.99 13.15 -14.06
CA SER A 97 5.11 13.30 -13.13
C SER A 97 5.28 12.10 -12.21
N VAL A 98 6.55 11.76 -11.95
CA VAL A 98 6.95 10.69 -11.04
C VAL A 98 8.03 11.24 -10.10
N CYS A 99 7.79 11.16 -8.80
CA CYS A 99 8.74 11.58 -7.75
C CYS A 99 9.31 10.35 -7.03
N LEU A 100 10.63 10.19 -7.09
CA LEU A 100 11.37 9.24 -6.26
C LEU A 100 11.64 9.85 -4.89
N TYR A 101 10.75 9.59 -3.92
CA TYR A 101 10.84 10.14 -2.57
C TYR A 101 11.84 9.33 -1.72
N ARG A 102 13.13 9.58 -1.96
CA ARG A 102 14.30 8.93 -1.33
C ARG A 102 15.40 9.91 -0.95
N GLY A 103 16.44 9.43 -0.28
CA GLY A 103 17.56 10.25 0.22
C GLY A 103 17.53 10.42 1.74
N SER A 104 18.34 11.32 2.27
CA SER A 104 18.36 11.77 3.66
C SER A 104 17.12 12.63 4.00
N PRO A 105 16.83 12.89 5.29
CA PRO A 105 15.71 13.77 5.67
C PRO A 105 15.77 15.15 4.99
N THR A 106 16.93 15.79 4.98
CA THR A 106 17.13 17.13 4.38
C THR A 106 16.98 17.12 2.85
N GLU A 107 17.35 16.03 2.17
CA GLU A 107 17.09 15.89 0.73
C GLU A 107 15.60 15.70 0.48
N ARG A 108 14.93 14.84 1.26
CA ARG A 108 13.50 14.57 1.10
C ARG A 108 12.63 15.78 1.37
N GLU A 109 12.99 16.63 2.33
CA GLU A 109 12.30 17.91 2.61
C GLU A 109 12.15 18.80 1.39
N LYS A 110 13.09 18.72 0.44
CA LYS A 110 13.09 19.49 -0.81
C LYS A 110 12.31 18.83 -1.94
N LEU A 111 11.96 17.54 -1.81
CA LEU A 111 11.20 16.82 -2.82
C LEU A 111 9.74 17.20 -2.79
N ASP A 112 9.15 17.29 -3.97
CA ASP A 112 7.75 17.63 -4.17
C ASP A 112 6.86 16.40 -3.99
N LEU A 113 5.84 16.54 -3.14
CA LEU A 113 4.80 15.53 -2.97
C LEU A 113 3.64 15.74 -3.96
N ASP A 114 3.59 16.85 -4.69
CA ASP A 114 2.55 17.17 -5.68
C ASP A 114 2.80 16.50 -7.05
N ALA A 115 3.46 15.34 -7.06
CA ALA A 115 3.64 14.53 -8.26
C ALA A 115 2.44 13.58 -8.44
N GLN A 116 2.15 13.20 -9.69
CA GLN A 116 1.08 12.25 -10.00
C GLN A 116 1.37 10.89 -9.37
N PHE A 117 2.63 10.44 -9.42
CA PHE A 117 3.12 9.26 -8.72
C PHE A 117 4.24 9.61 -7.75
N VAL A 118 4.14 9.14 -6.51
CA VAL A 118 5.20 9.25 -5.50
C VAL A 118 5.63 7.86 -5.07
N LEU A 119 6.91 7.54 -5.30
CA LEU A 119 7.49 6.24 -5.01
C LEU A 119 8.36 6.33 -3.77
N MET A 120 8.09 5.49 -2.77
CA MET A 120 8.89 5.45 -1.54
C MET A 120 8.93 4.08 -0.90
N SER A 121 9.85 3.90 0.06
CA SER A 121 9.86 2.71 0.89
C SER A 121 8.90 2.84 2.08
N MET A 122 8.42 1.70 2.58
CA MET A 122 7.64 1.64 3.82
C MET A 122 8.38 2.30 5.01
N ASP A 123 9.71 2.19 5.03
CA ASP A 123 10.53 2.79 6.08
C ASP A 123 10.56 4.32 6.03
N ILE A 124 10.58 4.91 4.82
CA ILE A 124 10.46 6.36 4.65
C ILE A 124 9.03 6.79 4.98
N PHE A 125 8.03 6.08 4.45
CA PHE A 125 6.62 6.39 4.69
C PHE A 125 6.29 6.50 6.18
N LYS A 126 6.76 5.57 7.01
CA LYS A 126 6.50 5.62 8.46
C LYS A 126 7.31 6.68 9.22
N ARG A 127 8.53 7.00 8.77
CA ARG A 127 9.39 8.03 9.40
C ARG A 127 8.87 9.44 9.09
N ASP A 128 8.46 9.65 7.85
CA ASP A 128 7.99 10.95 7.35
C ASP A 128 6.45 11.02 7.38
N PHE A 129 5.79 10.08 8.07
CA PHE A 129 4.34 9.89 8.02
C PHE A 129 3.57 11.17 8.31
N LYS A 130 4.01 11.97 9.28
CA LYS A 130 3.36 13.25 9.61
C LYS A 130 3.29 14.18 8.40
N ARG A 131 4.41 14.38 7.69
CA ARG A 131 4.47 15.25 6.51
C ARG A 131 3.59 14.69 5.38
N ILE A 132 3.73 13.40 5.09
CA ILE A 132 3.01 12.72 4.03
C ILE A 132 1.50 12.78 4.31
N TYR A 133 1.08 12.38 5.51
CA TYR A 133 -0.32 12.42 5.93
C TYR A 133 -0.89 13.84 5.88
N THR A 134 -0.20 14.84 6.44
CA THR A 134 -0.67 16.23 6.39
C THR A 134 -0.84 16.74 4.96
N PHE A 135 0.06 16.37 4.05
CA PHE A 135 -0.07 16.74 2.64
C PHE A 135 -1.28 16.07 1.98
N TYR A 136 -1.47 14.77 2.17
CA TYR A 136 -2.52 14.02 1.47
C TYR A 136 -3.86 13.95 2.17
N ALA A 137 -3.99 14.30 3.46
CA ALA A 137 -5.26 14.12 4.20
C ALA A 137 -6.44 14.94 3.63
N THR A 138 -6.15 16.00 2.89
CA THR A 138 -7.16 16.86 2.21
C THR A 138 -7.16 16.67 0.69
N ARG A 139 -6.43 15.68 0.18
CA ARG A 139 -6.27 15.36 -1.25
C ARG A 139 -6.66 13.91 -1.49
N ASN A 140 -7.13 13.56 -2.69
CA ASN A 140 -7.31 12.15 -3.00
C ASN A 140 -5.95 11.50 -3.24
N ALA A 141 -5.71 10.35 -2.61
CA ALA A 141 -4.49 9.59 -2.81
C ALA A 141 -4.79 8.10 -2.82
N THR A 142 -4.50 7.43 -3.93
CA THR A 142 -4.50 5.97 -4.02
C THR A 142 -3.20 5.44 -3.45
N LEU A 143 -3.28 4.50 -2.51
CA LEU A 143 -2.11 3.85 -1.91
C LEU A 143 -1.93 2.43 -2.47
N ILE A 144 -0.81 2.18 -3.13
CA ILE A 144 -0.38 0.84 -3.53
C ILE A 144 0.68 0.36 -2.53
N VAL A 145 0.49 -0.82 -1.95
CA VAL A 145 1.50 -1.48 -1.11
C VAL A 145 2.02 -2.70 -1.86
N ASP A 146 3.14 -2.53 -2.55
CA ASP A 146 3.88 -3.63 -3.14
C ASP A 146 4.55 -4.46 -2.04
N GLU A 147 4.58 -5.78 -2.20
CA GLU A 147 5.00 -6.71 -1.15
C GLU A 147 4.27 -6.48 0.20
N ALA A 148 2.93 -6.49 0.16
CA ALA A 148 2.03 -6.22 1.29
C ALA A 148 2.20 -7.14 2.51
N VAL A 149 3.04 -8.18 2.43
CA VAL A 149 3.47 -8.98 3.59
C VAL A 149 4.03 -8.08 4.71
N CYS A 150 4.62 -6.93 4.36
CA CYS A 150 5.16 -5.97 5.32
C CYS A 150 4.13 -5.24 6.20
N VAL A 151 2.82 -5.32 5.88
CA VAL A 151 1.72 -4.68 6.64
C VAL A 151 0.79 -5.69 7.32
N LYS A 152 1.08 -6.99 7.24
CA LYS A 152 0.19 -8.06 7.74
C LYS A 152 -0.03 -8.06 9.26
N ASN A 153 0.91 -7.49 10.03
CA ASN A 153 0.85 -7.52 11.50
C ASN A 153 0.30 -6.18 12.05
N PRO A 154 -0.93 -6.16 12.63
CA PRO A 154 -1.57 -4.94 13.11
C PRO A 154 -0.85 -4.19 14.23
N SER A 155 0.02 -4.89 14.97
CA SER A 155 0.80 -4.28 16.06
C SER A 155 1.92 -3.37 15.57
N THR A 156 2.35 -3.53 14.30
CA THR A 156 3.51 -2.85 13.73
C THR A 156 3.19 -1.41 13.31
N GLN A 157 4.22 -0.55 13.32
CA GLN A 157 4.11 0.81 12.80
C GLN A 157 3.71 0.84 11.32
N ASN A 158 4.21 -0.12 10.51
CA ASN A 158 3.87 -0.24 9.09
C ASN A 158 2.35 -0.33 8.90
N HIS A 159 1.71 -1.29 9.59
CA HIS A 159 0.27 -1.46 9.52
C HIS A 159 -0.47 -0.23 10.04
N LYS A 160 -0.06 0.32 11.19
CA LYS A 160 -0.71 1.50 11.79
C LYS A 160 -0.68 2.71 10.86
N CYS A 161 0.45 2.96 10.19
CA CYS A 161 0.58 4.04 9.22
C CYS A 161 -0.30 3.81 7.99
N VAL A 162 -0.29 2.60 7.40
CA VAL A 162 -1.16 2.30 6.25
C VAL A 162 -2.64 2.38 6.61
N TRP A 163 -3.03 1.82 7.76
CA TRP A 163 -4.40 1.91 8.26
C TRP A 163 -4.81 3.37 8.48
N ALA A 164 -3.95 4.16 9.11
CA ALA A 164 -4.22 5.56 9.39
C ALA A 164 -4.36 6.39 8.11
N PHE A 165 -3.50 6.14 7.12
CA PHE A 165 -3.58 6.79 5.83
C PHE A 165 -4.88 6.45 5.10
N HIS A 166 -5.21 5.16 5.01
CA HIS A 166 -6.42 4.70 4.34
C HIS A 166 -7.71 5.18 5.02
N ASN A 167 -7.76 5.19 6.35
CA ASN A 167 -8.96 5.58 7.11
C ASN A 167 -9.01 7.07 7.44
N LEU A 168 -8.02 7.87 6.99
CA LEU A 168 -7.83 9.26 7.39
C LEU A 168 -7.92 9.46 8.91
N ASN A 169 -7.28 8.56 9.66
CA ASN A 169 -7.42 8.46 11.10
C ASN A 169 -6.09 8.11 11.79
N THR A 170 -5.51 9.08 12.51
CA THR A 170 -4.21 8.90 13.19
C THR A 170 -4.30 8.31 14.60
N SER A 171 -5.49 7.93 15.09
CA SER A 171 -5.69 7.45 16.48
C SER A 171 -4.83 6.24 16.87
N LYS A 172 -4.49 5.37 15.91
CA LYS A 172 -3.67 4.18 16.14
C LYS A 172 -2.16 4.42 16.03
N ILE A 173 -1.75 5.64 15.66
CA ILE A 173 -0.34 6.01 15.59
C ILE A 173 0.10 6.42 16.98
N SER A 174 0.87 5.56 17.65
CA SER A 174 1.58 5.95 18.85
C SER A 174 2.55 7.07 18.48
N THR A 175 2.37 8.27 19.02
CA THR A 175 3.38 9.33 18.99
C THR A 175 4.66 8.75 19.54
N GLN A 176 5.71 8.67 18.71
CA GLN A 176 7.06 8.49 19.24
C GLN A 176 7.36 9.74 20.06
N SER A 177 7.22 9.64 21.38
CA SER A 177 7.89 10.56 22.29
C SER A 177 9.37 10.51 21.93
N GLN A 178 9.99 11.67 21.77
CA GLN A 178 11.42 11.79 21.52
C GLN A 178 12.16 10.91 22.53
N ARG A 179 13.10 10.07 22.06
CA ARG A 179 13.93 9.27 22.96
C ARG A 179 14.64 10.23 23.92
N PRO A 180 14.50 10.09 25.25
CA PRO A 180 15.39 10.77 26.17
C PRO A 180 16.83 10.33 25.87
N SER A 181 17.76 11.28 25.92
CA SER A 181 19.19 11.04 25.83
C SER A 181 19.65 9.94 26.78
N THR A 182 20.63 9.17 26.34
CA THR A 182 21.30 8.03 26.99
C THR A 182 21.67 8.29 28.45
N ALA A 183 20.73 8.11 29.37
CA ALA A 183 20.97 7.92 30.79
C ALA A 183 19.71 7.29 31.41
N THR A 184 19.91 6.26 32.24
CA THR A 184 18.87 5.53 32.98
C THR A 184 18.17 4.40 32.21
N ARG A 185 18.93 3.35 31.91
CA ARG A 185 18.36 2.00 31.72
C ARG A 185 18.00 1.43 33.10
N LEU A 186 16.82 1.77 33.62
CA LEU A 186 16.20 0.97 34.67
C LEU A 186 15.40 -0.16 34.01
N GLN A 187 15.61 -1.36 34.53
CA GLN A 187 15.05 -2.62 34.05
C GLN A 187 13.52 -2.57 34.01
N GLN A 188 12.94 -2.37 32.82
CA GLN A 188 11.53 -2.69 32.60
C GLN A 188 11.41 -4.20 32.40
N THR A 189 10.94 -4.87 33.45
CA THR A 189 10.55 -6.28 33.43
C THR A 189 9.41 -6.46 32.42
N ARG A 190 9.57 -7.42 31.51
CA ARG A 190 8.51 -7.81 30.56
C ARG A 190 7.27 -8.26 31.37
N PRO A 191 6.05 -7.84 31.01
CA PRO A 191 4.86 -8.45 31.60
C PRO A 191 4.87 -9.95 31.31
N LYS A 192 4.72 -10.76 32.36
CA LYS A 192 4.55 -12.22 32.25
C LYS A 192 3.31 -12.47 31.39
N VAL A 193 3.50 -13.10 30.24
CA VAL A 193 2.41 -13.65 29.44
C VAL A 193 1.73 -14.71 30.31
N ASP A 194 0.42 -14.56 30.55
CA ASP A 194 -0.38 -15.58 31.22
C ASP A 194 -0.36 -16.86 30.38
N THR A 195 0.42 -17.83 30.85
CA THR A 195 0.65 -19.12 30.19
C THR A 195 -0.64 -19.95 30.07
N SER A 196 -1.68 -19.64 30.85
CA SER A 196 -2.93 -20.41 30.85
C SER A 196 -3.75 -20.30 29.56
N ALA A 197 -3.68 -19.15 28.86
CA ALA A 197 -4.40 -18.94 27.61
C ALA A 197 -3.74 -19.67 26.43
N VAL A 198 -2.40 -19.72 26.42
CA VAL A 198 -1.63 -20.41 25.39
C VAL A 198 -1.79 -21.92 25.52
N ASP A 199 -1.85 -22.45 26.73
CA ASP A 199 -2.03 -23.88 26.98
C ASP A 199 -3.45 -24.35 26.65
N LYS A 200 -4.48 -23.52 26.92
CA LYS A 200 -5.85 -23.77 26.45
C LYS A 200 -5.95 -23.84 24.93
N LEU A 201 -5.29 -22.91 24.22
CA LEU A 201 -5.31 -22.90 22.76
C LEU A 201 -4.64 -24.14 22.16
N LYS A 202 -3.51 -24.58 22.74
CA LYS A 202 -2.83 -25.82 22.31
C LYS A 202 -3.69 -27.06 22.52
N ALA A 203 -4.43 -27.14 23.64
CA ALA A 203 -5.34 -28.25 23.91
C ALA A 203 -6.48 -28.32 22.87
N MET A 204 -7.12 -27.19 22.58
CA MET A 204 -8.21 -27.11 21.60
C MET A 204 -7.76 -27.49 20.18
N LEU A 205 -6.55 -27.07 19.77
CA LEU A 205 -6.02 -27.41 18.45
C LEU A 205 -5.67 -28.90 18.34
N LYS A 206 -5.21 -29.52 19.43
CA LYS A 206 -4.86 -30.95 19.45
C LYS A 206 -6.08 -31.87 19.36
N GLU A 207 -7.24 -31.38 19.79
CA GLU A 207 -8.52 -32.09 19.71
C GLU A 207 -9.17 -31.98 18.34
N LYS A 208 -9.03 -30.83 17.67
CA LYS A 208 -9.67 -30.54 16.38
C LYS A 208 -8.96 -31.14 15.15
N TYR A 209 -7.67 -31.45 15.27
CA TYR A 209 -6.83 -31.92 14.16
C TYR A 209 -6.23 -33.33 14.41
N ARG A 210 -6.98 -34.20 15.10
CA ARG A 210 -6.68 -35.64 15.13
C ARG A 210 -7.31 -36.37 13.96
#